data_AF-A0A0G1NJD6-F1
#
_entry.id   AF-A0A0G1NJD6-F1
#
_cell.length_a   1.000
_cell.length_b   1.000
_cell.length_c   1.000
_cell.angle_alpha   90.00
_cell.angle_beta   90.00
_cell.angle_gamma   90.00
#
_symmetry.space_group_name_H-M   'P 1'
#
loop_
_entity.id
_entity.type
_entity.pdbx_description
1 polymer ?
#
loop_
_entity_poly.entity_id
_entity_poly.type
_entity_poly.pdbx_seq_one_letter_code
_entity_poly.pdbx_strand_id
1 'polypeptide(L)'
;MKYLLIVVTFLTLAQWPLSLHQTNSYKDIINDAGNYRHSSIIAPDDQAPLIINTKRSLYSSDFLGRFFNNKASFIWGRFKANLFALIDPNNYFFGFHPREIIRENLNIDKFPFISLIFLLYGLFRIDQLKWGKKLLGLFFISVAILSLGRFDKVDFVLYPILAYFIVSGIVLLKREKPRAFLISSLFLIIFSIPQYLRAFVNLHS
;
A
#
# COMPACT_ATOMS: atom_id res chain seq x y z
N MET A 1 22.92 -16.87 -14.02
CA MET A 1 21.53 -16.57 -13.56
C MET A 1 21.30 -16.63 -12.04
N LYS A 2 22.17 -17.25 -11.22
CA LYS A 2 22.01 -17.25 -9.75
C LYS A 2 22.19 -15.85 -9.14
N TYR A 3 23.25 -15.13 -9.53
CA TYR A 3 23.50 -13.76 -9.06
C TYR A 3 22.39 -12.78 -9.44
N LEU A 4 21.91 -12.84 -10.69
CA LEU A 4 20.79 -11.99 -11.13
C LEU A 4 19.53 -12.19 -10.26
N LEU A 5 19.22 -13.43 -9.88
CA LEU A 5 18.10 -13.71 -8.96
C LEU A 5 18.29 -13.03 -7.60
N ILE A 6 19.51 -13.10 -7.04
CA ILE A 6 19.83 -12.46 -5.76
C ILE A 6 19.69 -10.95 -5.85
N VAL A 7 20.23 -10.34 -6.90
CA VAL A 7 20.16 -8.89 -7.15
C VAL A 7 18.72 -8.43 -7.29
N VAL A 8 17.91 -9.08 -8.13
CA VAL A 8 16.49 -8.72 -8.34
C VAL A 8 15.71 -8.84 -7.04
N THR A 9 15.89 -9.93 -6.29
CA THR A 9 15.22 -10.10 -4.99
C THR A 9 15.65 -9.01 -4.00
N PHE A 10 16.94 -8.70 -3.92
CA PHE A 10 17.45 -7.65 -3.03
C PHE A 10 16.89 -6.26 -3.38
N LEU A 11 16.98 -5.86 -4.66
CA LEU A 11 16.44 -4.58 -5.15
C LEU A 11 14.92 -4.48 -4.97
N THR A 12 14.21 -5.61 -4.96
CA THR A 12 12.76 -5.59 -4.75
C THR A 12 12.41 -5.43 -3.27
N LEU A 13 13.10 -6.16 -2.40
CA LEU A 13 12.78 -6.22 -0.97
C LEU A 13 13.36 -5.03 -0.18
N ALA A 14 14.49 -4.48 -0.60
CA ALA A 14 15.17 -3.44 0.16
C ALA A 14 14.46 -2.08 0.11
N GLN A 15 13.59 -1.83 -0.88
CA GLN A 15 13.01 -0.50 -1.10
C GLN A 15 12.12 -0.03 0.06
N TRP A 16 11.07 -0.77 0.42
CA TRP A 16 10.14 -0.33 1.47
C TRP A 16 10.84 -0.09 2.82
N PRO A 17 11.68 -1.03 3.33
CA PRO A 17 12.38 -0.81 4.58
C PRO A 17 13.34 0.38 4.52
N LEU A 18 14.04 0.57 3.39
CA LEU A 18 14.93 1.71 3.20
C LEU A 18 14.15 3.02 3.20
N SER A 19 13.03 3.10 2.48
CA SER A 19 12.21 4.31 2.41
C SER A 19 11.59 4.67 3.75
N LEU A 20 11.13 3.69 4.54
CA LEU A 20 10.66 3.93 5.92
C LEU A 20 11.77 4.42 6.85
N HIS A 21 13.00 3.96 6.65
CA HIS A 21 14.15 4.39 7.44
C HIS A 21 14.49 5.84 7.16
N GLN A 22 14.49 6.21 5.88
CA GLN A 22 14.79 7.56 5.40
C GLN A 22 13.79 8.60 5.89
N THR A 23 12.51 8.26 5.93
CA THR A 23 11.45 9.16 6.40
C THR A 23 11.35 9.23 7.92
N ASN A 24 12.28 8.62 8.68
CA ASN A 24 12.24 8.46 10.14
C ASN A 24 10.92 7.87 10.68
N SER A 25 10.10 7.29 9.80
CA SER A 25 8.70 6.97 10.09
C SER A 25 8.55 5.80 11.07
N TYR A 26 9.58 4.99 11.26
CA TYR A 26 9.59 3.91 12.25
C TYR A 26 9.34 4.39 13.68
N LYS A 27 9.82 5.59 14.06
CA LYS A 27 9.58 6.15 15.39
C LYS A 27 8.11 6.49 15.61
N ASP A 28 7.44 6.89 14.55
CA ASP A 28 6.05 7.27 14.60
C ASP A 28 5.10 6.07 14.51
N ILE A 29 5.51 4.93 13.92
CA ILE A 29 4.65 3.73 13.84
C ILE A 29 4.13 3.31 15.22
N ILE A 30 5.00 3.35 16.24
CA ILE A 30 4.62 2.97 17.61
C ILE A 30 3.67 4.00 18.23
N ASN A 31 3.93 5.29 18.02
CA ASN A 31 3.09 6.37 18.52
C ASN A 31 1.73 6.42 17.82
N ASP A 32 1.70 6.23 16.50
CA ASP A 32 0.51 6.19 15.66
C ASP A 32 -0.34 4.95 15.96
N ALA A 33 0.29 3.79 16.22
CA ALA A 33 -0.39 2.59 16.69
C ALA A 33 -0.99 2.78 18.10
N GLY A 34 -0.31 3.49 18.99
CA GLY A 34 -0.83 3.85 20.31
C GLY A 34 -2.01 4.83 20.26
N ASN A 35 -2.05 5.71 19.26
CA ASN A 35 -3.09 6.71 19.06
C ASN A 35 -4.25 6.27 18.14
N TYR A 36 -4.38 4.96 17.88
CA TYR A 36 -5.37 4.41 16.94
C TYR A 36 -6.82 4.82 17.25
N ARG A 37 -7.16 5.10 18.52
CA ARG A 37 -8.50 5.60 18.90
C ARG A 37 -8.80 7.00 18.35
N HIS A 38 -7.80 7.90 18.35
CA HIS A 38 -7.91 9.26 17.84
C HIS A 38 -7.79 9.34 16.31
N SER A 39 -7.25 8.30 15.68
CA SER A 39 -7.09 8.21 14.23
C SER A 39 -8.04 7.19 13.56
N SER A 40 -9.00 6.64 14.32
CA SER A 40 -9.98 5.68 13.83
C SER A 40 -11.02 6.30 12.89
N ILE A 41 -11.74 5.47 12.12
CA ILE A 41 -12.89 5.93 11.31
C ILE A 41 -14.02 6.52 12.17
N ILE A 42 -14.07 6.18 13.46
CA ILE A 42 -15.08 6.61 14.45
C ILE A 42 -14.65 7.92 15.13
N ALA A 43 -13.37 8.31 15.02
CA ALA A 43 -12.85 9.49 15.68
C ALA A 43 -13.62 10.77 15.24
N PRO A 44 -13.90 11.68 16.19
CA PRO A 44 -14.50 12.97 15.87
C PRO A 44 -13.63 13.71 14.86
N ASP A 45 -14.25 14.45 13.97
CA ASP A 45 -13.58 15.25 12.96
C ASP A 45 -14.33 16.56 12.84
N ASP A 46 -13.59 17.62 13.12
CA ASP A 46 -14.11 18.98 13.22
C ASP A 46 -14.65 19.48 11.88
N GLN A 47 -14.21 18.88 10.76
CA GLN A 47 -14.71 19.18 9.42
C GLN A 47 -15.92 18.33 9.02
N ALA A 48 -16.19 17.23 9.72
CA ALA A 48 -17.31 16.34 9.39
C ALA A 48 -18.67 17.04 9.43
N PRO A 49 -19.00 17.90 10.42
CA PRO A 49 -20.26 18.64 10.43
C PRO A 49 -20.42 19.55 9.22
N LEU A 50 -19.35 20.23 8.79
CA LEU A 50 -19.35 21.10 7.61
C LEU A 50 -19.63 20.28 6.34
N ILE A 51 -18.91 19.17 6.13
CA ILE A 51 -19.09 18.29 4.97
C ILE A 51 -20.51 17.71 4.94
N ILE A 52 -21.02 17.26 6.09
CA ILE A 52 -22.38 16.72 6.20
C ILE A 52 -23.41 17.80 5.87
N ASN A 53 -23.26 19.02 6.39
CA ASN A 53 -24.18 20.12 6.13
C ASN A 53 -24.16 20.55 4.66
N THR A 54 -22.98 20.64 4.03
CA THR A 54 -22.84 20.91 2.59
C THR A 54 -23.47 19.82 1.74
N LYS A 55 -23.34 18.54 2.10
CA LYS A 55 -23.97 17.45 1.35
C LYS A 55 -25.48 17.40 1.56
N ARG A 56 -25.98 17.85 2.72
CA ARG A 56 -27.43 17.94 3.01
C ARG A 56 -28.11 19.00 2.18
N SER A 57 -27.49 20.17 1.98
CA SER A 57 -28.07 21.26 1.21
C SER A 57 -28.26 20.95 -0.28
N LEU A 58 -27.64 19.88 -0.79
CA LEU A 58 -27.83 19.38 -2.15
C LEU A 58 -29.16 18.64 -2.34
N TYR A 59 -29.88 18.31 -1.27
CA TYR A 59 -31.17 17.62 -1.33
C TYR A 59 -32.31 18.64 -1.20
N SER A 60 -33.36 18.46 -2.00
CA SER A 60 -34.56 19.29 -1.96
C SER A 60 -35.39 19.12 -0.67
N SER A 61 -35.16 18.06 0.09
CA SER A 61 -35.84 17.76 1.35
C SER A 61 -34.82 17.49 2.46
N ASP A 62 -34.99 18.17 3.60
CA ASP A 62 -34.14 17.99 4.80
C ASP A 62 -34.18 16.54 5.32
N PHE A 63 -35.34 15.87 5.19
CA PHE A 63 -35.48 14.46 5.57
C PHE A 63 -34.55 13.56 4.75
N LEU A 64 -34.55 13.71 3.42
CA LEU A 64 -33.67 12.93 2.53
C LEU A 64 -32.20 13.27 2.81
N GLY A 65 -31.89 14.56 2.98
CA GLY A 65 -30.56 15.02 3.34
C GLY A 65 -30.03 14.34 4.61
N ARG A 66 -30.84 14.27 5.67
CA ARG A 66 -30.49 13.60 6.94
C ARG A 66 -30.41 12.08 6.82
N PHE A 67 -31.30 11.46 6.04
CA PHE A 67 -31.31 10.02 5.83
C PHE A 67 -30.03 9.55 5.12
N PHE A 68 -29.62 10.23 4.05
CA PHE A 68 -28.44 9.85 3.27
C PHE A 68 -27.12 10.39 3.85
N ASN A 69 -27.13 11.56 4.50
CA ASN A 69 -25.94 12.16 5.12
C ASN A 69 -26.06 12.15 6.65
N ASN A 70 -25.80 10.97 7.22
CA ASN A 70 -25.78 10.71 8.65
C ASN A 70 -24.37 10.27 9.11
N LYS A 71 -24.17 10.11 10.42
CA LYS A 71 -22.88 9.71 10.98
C LYS A 71 -22.40 8.35 10.44
N ALA A 72 -23.31 7.39 10.23
CA ALA A 72 -22.96 6.07 9.72
C ALA A 72 -22.50 6.13 8.26
N SER A 73 -23.13 6.94 7.41
CA SER A 73 -22.69 7.11 6.02
C SER A 73 -21.32 7.77 5.91
N PHE A 74 -20.98 8.66 6.85
CA PHE A 74 -19.64 9.23 6.96
C PHE A 74 -18.58 8.21 7.43
N ILE A 75 -18.87 7.41 8.46
CA ILE A 75 -17.98 6.32 8.92
C ILE A 75 -17.76 5.30 7.80
N TRP A 76 -18.83 4.90 7.11
CA TRP A 76 -18.76 4.01 5.96
C TRP A 76 -17.93 4.60 4.82
N GLY A 77 -18.09 5.89 4.53
CA GLY A 77 -17.30 6.60 3.53
C GLY A 77 -15.80 6.55 3.83
N ARG A 78 -15.41 6.73 5.10
CA ARG A 78 -14.01 6.63 5.54
C ARG A 78 -13.45 5.22 5.42
N PHE A 79 -14.20 4.22 5.90
CA PHE A 79 -13.82 2.82 5.76
C PHE A 79 -13.60 2.46 4.28
N LYS A 80 -14.55 2.85 3.43
CA LYS A 80 -14.48 2.63 1.98
C LYS A 80 -13.23 3.27 1.38
N ALA A 81 -12.97 4.54 1.71
CA ALA A 81 -11.79 5.26 1.23
C ALA A 81 -10.48 4.56 1.64
N ASN A 82 -10.37 4.17 2.92
CA ASN A 82 -9.19 3.45 3.42
C ASN A 82 -9.02 2.08 2.76
N LEU A 83 -10.13 1.34 2.61
CA LEU A 83 -10.14 0.02 1.98
C LEU A 83 -9.61 0.09 0.54
N PHE A 84 -10.14 1.03 -0.26
CA PHE A 84 -9.71 1.20 -1.65
C PHE A 84 -8.25 1.64 -1.73
N ALA A 85 -7.79 2.53 -0.85
CA ALA A 85 -6.39 2.93 -0.80
C ALA A 85 -5.43 1.77 -0.43
N LEU A 86 -5.86 0.85 0.43
CA LEU A 86 -5.08 -0.33 0.84
C LEU A 86 -5.06 -1.46 -0.18
N ILE A 87 -6.05 -1.57 -1.08
CA ILE A 87 -6.02 -2.58 -2.15
C ILE A 87 -5.45 -2.03 -3.46
N ASP A 88 -5.32 -0.71 -3.60
CA ASP A 88 -4.82 -0.09 -4.82
C ASP A 88 -3.32 -0.42 -5.03
N PRO A 89 -2.95 -1.10 -6.14
CA PRO A 89 -1.55 -1.33 -6.50
C PRO A 89 -0.73 -0.03 -6.58
N ASN A 90 -1.36 1.11 -6.89
CA ASN A 90 -0.71 2.42 -6.92
C ASN A 90 -0.12 2.78 -5.56
N ASN A 91 -0.76 2.37 -4.47
CA ASN A 91 -0.26 2.60 -3.11
C ASN A 91 1.08 1.89 -2.85
N TYR A 92 1.40 0.82 -3.60
CA TYR A 92 2.57 -0.03 -3.38
C TYR A 92 3.66 0.09 -4.44
N PHE A 93 3.30 0.27 -5.70
CA PHE A 93 4.24 0.18 -6.82
C PHE A 93 4.47 1.52 -7.53
N PHE A 94 3.63 2.52 -7.27
CA PHE A 94 3.62 3.79 -7.97
C PHE A 94 3.66 4.97 -6.98
N GLY A 95 4.79 5.19 -6.32
CA GLY A 95 4.95 6.30 -5.37
C GLY A 95 4.98 7.69 -6.00
N PHE A 96 5.18 7.80 -7.32
CA PHE A 96 5.21 9.07 -8.05
C PHE A 96 3.90 9.48 -8.74
N HIS A 97 2.83 8.72 -8.57
CA HIS A 97 1.54 9.13 -9.12
C HIS A 97 0.90 10.17 -8.21
N PRO A 98 0.40 11.32 -8.71
CA PRO A 98 -0.41 12.22 -7.90
C PRO A 98 -1.62 11.42 -7.39
N ARG A 99 -1.66 11.16 -6.09
CA ARG A 99 -2.77 10.48 -5.42
C ARG A 99 -3.76 11.54 -4.97
N GLU A 100 -5.05 11.21 -4.97
CA GLU A 100 -5.96 11.89 -4.06
C GLU A 100 -5.45 11.58 -2.65
N ILE A 101 -4.84 12.56 -2.01
CA ILE A 101 -4.27 12.45 -0.67
C ILE A 101 -5.47 12.28 0.29
N ILE A 102 -5.88 11.04 0.52
CA ILE A 102 -6.85 10.69 1.56
C ILE A 102 -6.12 10.87 2.88
N ARG A 103 -6.14 12.10 3.41
CA ARG A 103 -5.35 12.57 4.56
C ARG A 103 -3.85 12.52 4.31
N GLU A 104 -3.09 13.27 5.09
CA GLU A 104 -1.61 13.34 5.09
C GLU A 104 -0.96 11.94 5.03
N ASN A 105 -0.82 11.39 3.84
CA ASN A 105 -0.13 10.15 3.54
C ASN A 105 1.27 10.52 3.10
N LEU A 106 2.28 9.96 3.78
CA LEU A 106 3.68 10.25 3.50
C LEU A 106 4.15 9.79 2.10
N ASN A 107 3.30 9.08 1.35
CA ASN A 107 3.57 8.64 -0.03
C ASN A 107 4.95 7.97 -0.16
N ILE A 108 5.22 7.07 0.77
CA ILE A 108 6.49 6.34 0.84
C ILE A 108 6.55 5.37 -0.35
N ASP A 109 7.70 5.35 -1.02
CA ASP A 109 8.02 4.36 -2.05
C ASP A 109 8.17 2.97 -1.41
N LYS A 110 7.31 2.01 -1.78
CA LYS A 110 7.28 0.68 -1.14
C LYS A 110 8.02 -0.36 -1.97
N PHE A 111 7.56 -0.61 -3.19
CA PHE A 111 8.21 -1.55 -4.11
C PHE A 111 8.53 -0.85 -5.42
N PRO A 112 9.60 -1.28 -6.12
CA PRO A 112 9.87 -0.78 -7.46
C PRO A 112 8.72 -1.15 -8.39
N PHE A 113 8.32 -0.27 -9.31
CA PHE A 113 7.12 -0.49 -10.13
C PHE A 113 7.17 -1.81 -10.91
N ILE A 114 8.35 -2.20 -11.42
CA ILE A 114 8.55 -3.45 -12.17
C ILE A 114 8.24 -4.68 -11.32
N SER A 115 8.35 -4.57 -9.99
CA SER A 115 8.03 -5.64 -9.05
C SER A 115 6.56 -6.05 -9.10
N LEU A 116 5.68 -5.19 -9.63
CA LEU A 116 4.28 -5.53 -9.89
C LEU A 116 4.16 -6.74 -10.83
N ILE A 117 5.04 -6.86 -11.82
CA ILE A 117 5.05 -8.00 -12.75
C ILE A 117 5.28 -9.30 -11.96
N PHE A 118 6.22 -9.30 -11.01
CA PHE A 118 6.49 -10.46 -10.17
C PHE A 118 5.36 -10.75 -9.20
N LEU A 119 4.76 -9.71 -8.58
CA LEU A 119 3.58 -9.87 -7.73
C LEU A 119 2.44 -10.57 -8.50
N LEU A 120 2.08 -10.03 -9.68
CA LEU A 120 1.01 -10.57 -10.51
C LEU A 120 1.31 -12.00 -10.95
N TYR A 121 2.57 -12.31 -11.28
CA TYR A 121 2.95 -13.68 -11.63
C TYR A 121 2.85 -14.64 -10.44
N GLY A 122 3.27 -14.20 -9.25
CA GLY A 122 3.13 -14.97 -8.01
C GLY A 122 1.67 -15.25 -7.66
N LEU A 123 0.80 -14.25 -7.79
CA LEU A 123 -0.65 -14.40 -7.60
C LEU A 123 -1.28 -15.29 -8.67
N PHE A 124 -0.89 -15.16 -9.94
CA PHE A 124 -1.37 -16.02 -11.02
C PHE A 124 -1.01 -17.49 -10.80
N ARG A 125 0.13 -17.76 -10.15
CA ARG A 125 0.59 -19.11 -9.80
C ARG A 125 0.33 -19.48 -8.34
N ILE A 126 -0.69 -18.90 -7.69
CA ILE A 126 -0.97 -19.10 -6.27
C ILE A 126 -1.18 -20.57 -5.89
N ASP A 127 -1.71 -21.40 -6.79
CA ASP A 127 -1.93 -22.83 -6.56
C ASP A 127 -0.62 -23.62 -6.41
N GLN A 128 0.50 -23.09 -6.92
CA GLN A 128 1.82 -23.70 -6.73
C GLN A 128 2.48 -23.29 -5.40
N LEU A 129 1.89 -22.34 -4.66
CA LEU A 129 2.45 -21.80 -3.44
C LEU A 129 1.82 -22.49 -2.21
N LYS A 130 2.64 -23.21 -1.44
CA LYS A 130 2.20 -23.96 -0.24
C LYS A 130 1.33 -23.12 0.72
N TRP A 131 1.65 -21.84 0.87
CA TRP A 131 0.95 -20.92 1.77
C TRP A 131 0.15 -19.83 1.05
N GLY A 132 0.09 -19.87 -0.29
CA GLY A 132 -0.47 -18.79 -1.11
C GLY A 132 -1.88 -18.40 -0.72
N LYS A 133 -2.83 -19.36 -0.72
CA LYS A 133 -4.23 -19.11 -0.39
C LYS A 133 -4.43 -18.57 1.04
N LYS A 134 -3.68 -19.12 2.00
CA LYS A 134 -3.75 -18.68 3.41
C LYS A 134 -3.22 -17.25 3.58
N LEU A 135 -2.09 -16.94 2.93
CA LEU A 135 -1.51 -15.60 2.96
C LEU A 135 -2.36 -14.58 2.22
N LEU A 136 -3.05 -14.97 1.15
CA LEU A 136 -4.03 -14.11 0.48
C LEU A 136 -5.24 -13.82 1.38
N GLY A 137 -5.75 -14.83 2.09
CA GLY A 137 -6.80 -14.62 3.10
C GLY A 137 -6.32 -13.68 4.22
N LEU A 138 -5.11 -13.89 4.72
CA LEU A 138 -4.49 -13.03 5.73
C LEU A 138 -4.34 -11.59 5.22
N PHE A 139 -3.94 -11.39 3.96
CA PHE A 139 -3.85 -10.08 3.33
C PHE A 139 -5.19 -9.34 3.39
N PHE A 140 -6.28 -9.97 2.96
CA PHE A 140 -7.61 -9.33 2.99
C PHE A 140 -8.10 -9.06 4.41
N ILE A 141 -7.81 -9.95 5.36
CA ILE A 141 -8.14 -9.72 6.79
C ILE A 141 -7.36 -8.52 7.32
N SER A 142 -6.05 -8.46 7.07
CA SER A 142 -5.20 -7.34 7.48
C SER A 142 -5.66 -6.03 6.86
N VAL A 143 -5.99 -6.01 5.57
CA VAL A 143 -6.55 -4.85 4.88
C VAL A 143 -7.88 -4.40 5.50
N ALA A 144 -8.79 -5.33 5.79
CA ALA A 144 -10.08 -5.01 6.42
C ALA A 144 -9.89 -4.40 7.82
N ILE A 145 -8.97 -4.94 8.62
CA ILE A 145 -8.63 -4.41 9.95
C ILE A 145 -8.00 -3.02 9.83
N LEU A 146 -7.00 -2.86 8.97
CA LEU A 146 -6.30 -1.59 8.77
C LEU A 146 -7.23 -0.49 8.24
N SER A 147 -8.27 -0.86 7.49
CA SER A 147 -9.27 0.09 6.97
C SER A 147 -10.09 0.78 8.07
N LEU A 148 -10.10 0.24 9.30
CA LEU A 148 -10.81 0.81 10.45
C LEU A 148 -10.11 2.03 11.08
N GLY A 149 -8.90 2.37 10.67
CA GLY A 149 -8.19 3.56 11.16
C GLY A 149 -7.23 4.17 10.15
N ARG A 150 -6.38 5.08 10.63
CA ARG A 150 -5.27 5.62 9.84
C ARG A 150 -4.26 4.49 9.64
N PHE A 151 -4.15 4.01 8.42
CA PHE A 151 -3.24 2.91 8.06
C PHE A 151 -1.88 3.41 7.58
N ASP A 152 -1.68 4.72 7.46
CA ASP A 152 -0.41 5.31 7.03
C ASP A 152 0.72 4.80 7.94
N LYS A 153 1.84 4.37 7.33
CA LYS A 153 2.98 3.65 7.94
C LYS A 153 2.68 2.26 8.52
N VAL A 154 1.51 2.05 9.12
CA VAL A 154 1.10 0.75 9.73
C VAL A 154 0.85 -0.32 8.67
N ASP A 155 0.57 0.09 7.44
CA ASP A 155 0.48 -0.79 6.28
C ASP A 155 1.77 -1.56 5.97
N PHE A 156 2.89 -1.22 6.61
CA PHE A 156 4.10 -2.05 6.62
C PHE A 156 3.84 -3.48 7.14
N VAL A 157 2.79 -3.72 7.93
CA VAL A 157 2.36 -5.08 8.31
C VAL A 157 2.06 -5.96 7.09
N LEU A 158 1.69 -5.35 5.95
CA LEU A 158 1.43 -6.06 4.69
C LEU A 158 2.71 -6.43 3.93
N TYR A 159 3.85 -5.81 4.27
CA TYR A 159 5.15 -6.06 3.64
C TYR A 159 5.52 -7.54 3.54
N PRO A 160 5.57 -8.34 4.64
CA PRO A 160 5.98 -9.74 4.54
C PRO A 160 5.07 -10.58 3.65
N ILE A 161 3.76 -10.25 3.59
CA ILE A 161 2.80 -10.96 2.76
C ILE A 161 3.06 -10.65 1.27
N LEU A 162 3.18 -9.37 0.92
CA LEU A 162 3.47 -8.94 -0.45
C LEU A 162 4.85 -9.42 -0.90
N ALA A 163 5.87 -9.33 -0.04
CA ALA A 163 7.21 -9.83 -0.28
C ALA A 163 7.21 -11.33 -0.60
N TYR A 164 6.43 -12.13 0.12
CA TYR A 164 6.30 -13.57 -0.17
C TYR A 164 5.79 -13.82 -1.59
N PHE A 165 4.72 -13.15 -2.01
CA PHE A 165 4.17 -13.30 -3.37
C PHE A 165 5.15 -12.82 -4.44
N ILE A 166 5.82 -11.70 -4.21
CA ILE A 166 6.81 -11.15 -5.14
C ILE A 166 7.99 -12.10 -5.30
N VAL A 167 8.62 -12.54 -4.21
CA VAL A 167 9.77 -13.46 -4.26
C VAL A 167 9.38 -14.79 -4.90
N SER A 168 8.21 -15.32 -4.56
CA SER A 168 7.68 -16.53 -5.21
C SER A 168 7.50 -16.32 -6.71
N GLY A 169 6.95 -15.16 -7.11
CA GLY A 169 6.80 -14.76 -8.50
C GLY A 169 8.13 -14.64 -9.24
N ILE A 170 9.16 -14.07 -8.63
CA ILE A 170 10.51 -13.98 -9.18
C ILE A 170 11.06 -15.40 -9.46
N VAL A 171 10.98 -16.30 -8.48
CA VAL A 171 11.49 -17.68 -8.59
C VAL A 171 10.75 -18.46 -9.67
N LEU A 172 9.42 -18.38 -9.67
CA LEU A 172 8.56 -19.07 -10.62
C LEU A 172 8.75 -18.53 -12.05
N LEU A 173 8.82 -17.21 -12.23
CA LEU A 173 9.01 -16.59 -13.55
C LEU A 173 10.37 -16.95 -14.13
N LYS A 174 11.43 -16.96 -13.31
CA LYS A 174 12.76 -17.42 -13.73
C LYS A 174 12.74 -18.87 -14.21
N ARG A 175 12.03 -19.75 -13.49
CA ARG A 175 11.94 -21.19 -13.81
C ARG A 175 11.13 -21.45 -15.08
N GLU A 176 9.96 -20.82 -15.20
CA GLU A 176 8.99 -21.14 -16.25
C GLU A 176 9.16 -20.27 -17.51
N LYS A 177 9.56 -19.01 -17.36
CA LYS A 177 9.68 -18.02 -18.44
C LYS A 177 10.99 -17.22 -18.33
N PRO A 178 12.15 -17.86 -18.52
CA PRO A 178 13.46 -17.24 -18.28
C PRO A 178 13.72 -15.98 -19.12
N ARG A 179 13.18 -15.90 -20.35
CA ARG A 179 13.26 -14.70 -21.20
C ARG A 179 12.50 -13.51 -20.61
N ALA A 180 11.25 -13.74 -20.17
CA ALA A 180 10.44 -12.71 -19.52
C ALA A 180 11.10 -12.26 -18.21
N PHE A 181 11.60 -13.21 -17.41
CA PHE A 181 12.39 -12.88 -16.21
C PHE A 181 13.59 -12.00 -16.53
N LEU A 182 14.37 -12.31 -17.58
CA LEU A 182 15.53 -11.51 -17.97
C LEU A 182 15.13 -10.07 -18.33
N ILE A 183 14.09 -9.90 -19.16
CA ILE A 183 13.59 -8.58 -19.57
C ILE A 183 13.12 -7.80 -18.34
N SER A 184 12.23 -8.37 -17.52
CA SER A 184 11.75 -7.72 -16.30
C SER A 184 12.89 -7.38 -15.35
N SER A 185 13.91 -8.24 -15.20
CA SER A 185 15.07 -7.96 -14.36
C SER A 185 15.90 -6.77 -14.86
N LEU A 186 16.09 -6.67 -16.18
CA LEU A 186 16.84 -5.57 -16.79
C LEU A 186 16.11 -4.24 -16.60
N PHE A 187 14.80 -4.23 -16.85
CA PHE A 187 13.95 -3.07 -16.56
C PHE A 187 13.98 -2.69 -15.08
N LEU A 188 13.86 -3.67 -14.17
CA LEU A 188 13.95 -3.43 -12.74
C LEU A 188 15.24 -2.70 -12.39
N ILE A 189 16.39 -3.21 -12.83
CA ILE A 189 17.69 -2.60 -12.53
C ILE A 189 17.77 -1.16 -13.06
N ILE A 190 17.38 -0.94 -14.32
CA ILE A 190 17.43 0.39 -14.95
C ILE A 190 16.57 1.40 -14.18
N PHE A 191 15.36 1.01 -13.78
CA PHE A 191 14.42 1.92 -13.13
C PHE A 191 14.60 2.04 -11.61
N SER A 192 15.17 1.02 -10.95
CA SER A 192 15.46 1.05 -9.52
C SER A 192 16.68 1.93 -9.21
N ILE A 193 17.70 1.98 -10.08
CA ILE A 193 18.92 2.77 -9.80
C ILE A 193 18.60 4.25 -9.52
N PRO A 194 17.83 4.99 -10.36
CA PRO A 194 17.46 6.36 -10.06
C PRO A 194 16.64 6.52 -8.77
N GLN A 195 15.76 5.56 -8.48
CA GLN A 195 14.95 5.56 -7.25
C GLN A 195 15.83 5.45 -6.02
N TYR A 196 16.77 4.48 -6.00
CA TYR A 196 17.73 4.34 -4.92
C TYR A 196 18.68 5.54 -4.82
N LEU A 197 19.19 6.07 -5.93
CA LEU A 197 20.06 7.26 -5.92
C LEU A 197 19.34 8.48 -5.32
N ARG A 198 18.09 8.74 -5.70
CA ARG A 198 17.28 9.82 -5.11
C ARG A 198 17.09 9.61 -3.61
N ALA A 199 16.81 8.38 -3.21
CA ALA A 199 16.68 7.97 -1.81
C ALA A 199 17.97 8.30 -1.02
N PHE A 200 19.15 8.05 -1.61
CA PHE A 200 20.45 8.39 -1.01
C PHE A 200 20.75 9.90 -0.98
N VAL A 201 20.39 10.66 -2.01
CA VAL A 201 20.62 12.12 -2.04
C VAL A 201 19.77 12.83 -0.98
N ASN A 202 18.50 12.45 -0.85
CA ASN A 202 17.59 13.02 0.15
C ASN A 202 17.98 12.69 1.60
N LEU A 203 18.83 11.68 1.82
CA LEU A 203 19.39 11.38 3.15
C LEU A 203 20.45 12.39 3.61
N HIS A 204 20.97 13.23 2.71
CA HIS A 204 22.08 14.16 2.97
C HIS A 204 21.71 15.63 2.82
N SER A 205 20.43 15.91 2.55
CA SER A 205 19.81 17.24 2.55
C SER A 205 18.97 17.43 3.80
#